data_AF-A0A3Q0RA98-F1
#
_entry.id   AF-A0A3Q0RA98-F1
#
_cell.length_a   1.000
_cell.length_b   1.000
_cell.length_c   1.000
_cell.angle_alpha   90.00
_cell.angle_beta   90.00
_cell.angle_gamma   90.00
#
_symmetry.space_group_name_H-M   'P 1'
#
loop_
_entity.id
_entity.type
_entity.pdbx_description
1 polymer ?
#
loop_
_entity_poly.entity_id
_entity_poly.type
_entity_poly.pdbx_seq_one_letter_code
_entity_poly.pdbx_strand_id
1 'polypeptide(L)'
;MTFLACFSFSSHVKTYQPAPERKRAPKPSELCEGCKKIIDKIQQRYNQTWTKQEENNMKFRAELRLKCNGFDEAIITQSNTPVGSKLVYDGEKKRTLEVKQDLFNMFIKKHPFSNKIWDTCSVVGNSGILSDSGCGKMIDSADFVVRCNLPPLDNGYEKDVGTKTNLVTANLSMLLKKFGVLMGRRHPFIDSLRQYGSSLLLLPAFAFGGNTAVCQRVVYAIEDFESPLEPAFFNPQYLQNLSQFWRSQGLKKLLLLFWPGLLFVNLKVLPC
;
A
#
# COMPACT_ATOMS: atom_id res chain seq x y z
N MET A 1 26.64 -19.89 -7.46
CA MET A 1 26.08 -19.06 -8.53
C MET A 1 25.69 -17.71 -7.95
N THR A 2 26.59 -16.75 -8.11
CA THR A 2 26.47 -15.39 -7.59
C THR A 2 25.91 -14.54 -8.72
N PHE A 3 24.67 -14.08 -8.62
CA PHE A 3 24.13 -13.13 -9.60
C PHE A 3 24.55 -11.72 -9.20
N LEU A 4 25.63 -11.25 -9.82
CA LEU A 4 26.01 -9.84 -9.89
C LEU A 4 25.16 -9.22 -11.02
N ALA A 5 24.28 -8.27 -10.70
CA ALA A 5 23.59 -7.48 -11.71
C ALA A 5 24.33 -6.14 -11.89
N CYS A 6 25.14 -6.03 -12.94
CA CYS A 6 25.69 -4.76 -13.40
C CYS A 6 24.59 -3.96 -14.12
N PHE A 7 24.35 -2.72 -13.70
CA PHE A 7 23.52 -1.77 -14.45
C PHE A 7 24.45 -0.83 -15.24
N SER A 8 24.33 -0.86 -16.57
CA SER A 8 24.96 0.11 -17.47
C SER A 8 24.16 1.42 -17.47
N PHE A 9 24.83 2.53 -17.19
CA PHE A 9 24.26 3.87 -17.26
C PHE A 9 24.18 4.32 -18.72
N SER A 10 22.97 4.58 -19.22
CA SER A 10 22.79 5.44 -20.39
C SER A 10 22.03 6.69 -19.94
N SER A 11 22.75 7.82 -19.95
CA SER A 11 22.25 9.16 -19.67
C SER A 11 21.45 9.68 -20.85
N HIS A 12 20.18 9.30 -20.95
CA HIS A 12 19.21 9.98 -21.81
C HIS A 12 18.10 10.53 -20.92
N VAL A 13 18.18 11.84 -20.69
CA VAL A 13 17.15 12.64 -20.04
C VAL A 13 15.86 12.51 -20.86
N LYS A 14 14.88 11.76 -20.37
CA LYS A 14 13.54 11.74 -20.97
C LYS A 14 12.85 13.05 -20.59
N THR A 15 12.63 13.88 -21.60
CA THR A 15 11.75 15.05 -21.59
C THR A 15 10.35 14.68 -21.09
N TYR A 16 9.72 15.61 -20.39
CA TYR A 16 8.36 15.53 -19.86
C TYR A 16 7.40 14.89 -20.88
N GLN A 17 6.90 13.70 -20.57
CA GLN A 17 5.84 13.07 -21.36
C GLN A 17 4.49 13.58 -20.85
N PRO A 18 3.56 14.00 -21.74
CA PRO A 18 2.19 14.28 -21.34
C PRO A 18 1.56 13.05 -20.67
N ALA A 19 0.53 13.29 -19.85
CA ALA A 19 -0.19 12.22 -19.16
C ALA A 19 -0.54 11.10 -20.17
N PRO A 20 -0.22 9.82 -19.85
CA PRO A 20 -0.47 8.73 -20.79
C PRO A 20 -1.96 8.70 -21.12
N GLU A 21 -2.29 8.74 -22.41
CA GLU A 21 -3.65 8.57 -22.90
C GLU A 21 -4.30 7.34 -22.25
N ARG A 22 -5.57 7.49 -21.83
CA ARG A 22 -6.36 6.39 -21.26
C ARG A 22 -6.36 5.21 -22.24
N LYS A 23 -5.60 4.17 -21.92
CA LYS A 23 -5.59 2.93 -22.72
C LYS A 23 -6.94 2.25 -22.55
N ARG A 24 -7.76 2.27 -23.61
CA ARG A 24 -9.02 1.52 -23.64
C ARG A 24 -8.73 0.03 -23.59
N ALA A 25 -9.58 -0.71 -22.88
CA ALA A 25 -9.54 -2.16 -22.92
C ALA A 25 -9.79 -2.66 -24.36
N PRO A 26 -9.09 -3.71 -24.82
CA PRO A 26 -9.35 -4.34 -26.12
C PRO A 26 -10.81 -4.79 -26.22
N LYS A 27 -11.38 -4.73 -27.43
CA LYS A 27 -12.75 -5.21 -27.67
C LYS A 27 -12.82 -6.74 -27.50
N PRO A 28 -13.95 -7.30 -27.00
CA PRO A 28 -14.11 -8.73 -26.73
C PRO A 28 -13.93 -9.65 -27.95
N SER A 29 -13.91 -9.11 -29.16
CA SER A 29 -13.77 -9.85 -30.41
C SER A 29 -12.37 -10.45 -30.64
N GLU A 30 -11.38 -10.12 -29.80
CA GLU A 30 -10.01 -10.66 -29.85
C GLU A 30 -9.73 -11.70 -28.76
N LEU A 31 -10.77 -12.28 -28.15
CA LEU A 31 -10.62 -13.21 -27.04
C LEU A 31 -10.28 -14.64 -27.50
N CYS A 32 -9.29 -15.21 -26.81
CA CYS A 32 -8.73 -16.54 -27.03
C CYS A 32 -9.78 -17.65 -27.26
N GLU A 33 -9.40 -18.69 -27.99
CA GLU A 33 -10.24 -19.87 -28.17
C GLU A 33 -10.58 -20.50 -26.80
N GLY A 34 -11.87 -20.56 -26.46
CA GLY A 34 -12.35 -21.03 -25.15
C GLY A 34 -12.54 -19.96 -24.06
N CYS A 35 -12.04 -18.73 -24.25
CA CYS A 35 -12.25 -17.62 -23.30
C CYS A 35 -13.74 -17.33 -23.07
N LYS A 36 -14.57 -17.39 -24.12
CA LYS A 36 -16.00 -17.10 -24.05
C LYS A 36 -16.75 -18.01 -23.05
N LYS A 37 -16.50 -19.33 -23.10
CA LYS A 37 -17.12 -20.30 -22.16
C LYS A 37 -16.72 -20.04 -20.70
N ILE A 38 -15.50 -19.57 -20.46
CA ILE A 38 -15.02 -19.21 -19.12
C ILE A 38 -15.69 -17.92 -18.65
N ILE A 39 -15.77 -16.91 -19.53
CA ILE A 39 -16.46 -15.64 -19.25
C ILE A 39 -17.93 -15.87 -18.93
N ASP A 40 -18.63 -16.70 -19.70
CA ASP A 40 -20.05 -16.99 -19.48
C ASP A 40 -20.28 -17.65 -18.10
N LYS A 41 -19.41 -18.61 -17.71
CA LYS A 41 -19.45 -19.24 -16.38
C LYS A 41 -19.16 -18.25 -15.25
N ILE A 42 -18.22 -17.33 -15.47
CA ILE A 42 -17.90 -16.26 -14.53
C ILE A 42 -19.11 -15.34 -14.39
N GLN A 43 -19.67 -14.83 -15.49
CA GLN A 43 -20.86 -13.98 -15.48
C GLN A 43 -22.03 -14.65 -14.76
N GLN A 44 -22.27 -15.94 -14.99
CA GLN A 44 -23.35 -16.65 -14.30
C GLN A 44 -23.16 -16.70 -12.77
N ARG A 45 -21.92 -16.78 -12.28
CA ARG A 45 -21.61 -16.68 -10.84
C ARG A 45 -21.70 -15.26 -10.31
N TYR A 46 -21.26 -14.27 -11.06
CA TYR A 46 -21.27 -12.86 -10.66
C TYR A 46 -22.61 -12.16 -10.88
N ASN A 47 -23.58 -12.82 -11.53
CA ASN A 47 -24.95 -12.31 -11.65
C ASN A 47 -25.72 -12.31 -10.33
N GLN A 48 -25.28 -13.07 -9.33
CA GLN A 48 -25.89 -13.03 -8.01
C GLN A 48 -25.37 -11.83 -7.23
N THR A 49 -26.28 -11.13 -6.54
CA THR A 49 -25.89 -10.03 -5.66
C THR A 49 -25.06 -10.60 -4.51
N TRP A 50 -23.84 -10.09 -4.35
CA TRP A 50 -22.99 -10.50 -3.24
C TRP A 50 -23.58 -10.05 -1.92
N THR A 51 -23.61 -10.94 -0.93
CA THR A 51 -24.03 -10.63 0.44
C THR A 51 -22.90 -10.95 1.41
N LYS A 52 -22.68 -10.05 2.36
CA LYS A 52 -21.69 -10.23 3.42
C LYS A 52 -22.09 -11.40 4.31
N GLN A 53 -21.20 -12.37 4.44
CA GLN A 53 -21.35 -13.48 5.38
C GLN A 53 -20.71 -13.07 6.72
N GLU A 54 -21.52 -12.59 7.66
CA GLU A 54 -21.01 -11.99 8.91
C GLU A 54 -20.22 -12.98 9.77
N GLU A 55 -20.69 -14.22 9.90
CA GLU A 55 -19.99 -15.25 10.69
C GLU A 55 -18.59 -15.54 10.13
N ASN A 56 -18.48 -15.74 8.82
CA ASN A 56 -17.21 -15.97 8.15
C ASN A 56 -16.27 -14.77 8.30
N ASN A 57 -16.82 -13.54 8.20
CA ASN A 57 -16.07 -12.32 8.39
C ASN A 57 -15.54 -12.20 9.84
N MET A 58 -16.38 -12.46 10.85
CA MET A 58 -15.97 -12.43 12.25
C MET A 58 -14.90 -13.48 12.55
N LYS A 59 -15.08 -14.71 12.06
CA LYS A 59 -14.10 -15.79 12.23
C LYS A 59 -12.75 -15.40 11.61
N PHE A 60 -12.77 -14.90 10.37
CA PHE A 60 -11.55 -14.46 9.68
C PHE A 60 -10.83 -13.33 10.43
N ARG A 61 -11.59 -12.36 10.96
CA ARG A 61 -11.02 -11.28 11.78
C ARG A 61 -10.42 -11.78 13.08
N ALA A 62 -11.07 -12.72 13.76
CA ALA A 62 -10.56 -13.31 14.99
C ALA A 62 -9.25 -14.06 14.73
N GLU A 63 -9.17 -14.84 13.65
CA GLU A 63 -7.93 -15.54 13.25
C GLU A 63 -6.79 -14.57 12.96
N LEU A 64 -7.05 -13.51 12.19
CA LEU A 64 -6.05 -12.49 11.87
C LEU A 64 -5.58 -11.74 13.12
N ARG A 65 -6.49 -11.38 14.03
CA ARG A 65 -6.15 -10.75 15.30
C ARG A 65 -5.27 -11.66 16.14
N LEU A 66 -5.64 -12.94 16.28
CA LEU A 66 -4.90 -13.92 17.07
C LEU A 66 -3.50 -14.20 16.49
N LYS A 67 -3.37 -14.29 15.17
CA LYS A 67 -2.11 -14.69 14.51
C LYS A 67 -1.17 -13.55 14.20
N CYS A 68 -1.70 -12.34 13.96
CA CYS A 68 -0.91 -11.21 13.49
C CYS A 68 -0.91 -10.03 14.47
N ASN A 69 -1.88 -9.93 15.37
CA ASN A 69 -2.14 -8.77 16.22
C ASN A 69 -2.08 -7.41 15.48
N GLY A 70 -2.74 -7.34 14.32
CA GLY A 70 -2.59 -6.18 13.42
C GLY A 70 -2.94 -4.84 14.07
N PHE A 71 -3.91 -4.82 14.98
CA PHE A 71 -4.34 -3.58 15.62
C PHE A 71 -3.21 -2.90 16.41
N ASP A 72 -2.45 -3.62 17.24
CA ASP A 72 -1.36 -3.01 18.03
C ASP A 72 -0.02 -3.02 17.28
N GLU A 73 0.17 -4.00 16.41
CA GLU A 73 1.49 -4.34 15.88
C GLU A 73 1.69 -3.96 14.42
N ALA A 74 0.68 -3.58 13.63
CA ALA A 74 0.91 -3.38 12.19
C ALA A 74 1.74 -2.15 11.84
N ILE A 75 1.68 -1.14 12.70
CA ILE A 75 2.35 0.15 12.51
C ILE A 75 3.31 0.36 13.66
N ILE A 76 4.54 0.76 13.35
CA ILE A 76 5.52 1.14 14.36
C ILE A 76 5.08 2.42 15.04
N THR A 77 5.04 2.37 16.38
CA THR A 77 4.74 3.49 17.26
C THR A 77 5.87 3.62 18.27
N GLN A 78 5.99 4.79 18.91
CA GLN A 78 6.91 4.98 20.02
C GLN A 78 6.59 4.04 21.21
N SER A 79 5.33 3.62 21.35
CA SER A 79 4.91 2.67 22.40
C SER A 79 5.32 1.22 22.14
N ASN A 80 5.17 0.72 20.91
CA ASN A 80 5.47 -0.69 20.61
C ASN A 80 6.93 -0.92 20.20
N THR A 81 7.66 0.12 19.82
CA THR A 81 9.05 0.04 19.37
C THR A 81 9.92 1.10 20.06
N PRO A 82 10.25 0.91 21.36
CA PRO A 82 11.10 1.85 22.10
C PRO A 82 12.55 1.88 21.61
N VAL A 83 13.31 2.88 22.06
CA VAL A 83 14.76 2.97 21.83
C VAL A 83 15.46 1.71 22.36
N GLY A 84 16.40 1.17 21.60
CA GLY A 84 17.10 -0.09 21.90
C GLY A 84 16.41 -1.35 21.38
N SER A 85 15.18 -1.25 20.87
CA SER A 85 14.52 -2.37 20.18
C SER A 85 15.30 -2.82 18.95
N LYS A 86 15.31 -4.12 18.68
CA LYS A 86 15.95 -4.72 17.50
C LYS A 86 14.90 -5.10 16.46
N LEU A 87 14.88 -4.38 15.35
CA LEU A 87 14.01 -4.66 14.21
C LEU A 87 14.69 -5.65 13.25
N VAL A 88 14.04 -6.77 12.98
CA VAL A 88 14.45 -7.73 11.94
C VAL A 88 13.71 -7.40 10.65
N TYR A 89 14.43 -7.20 9.55
CA TYR A 89 13.81 -6.82 8.28
C TYR A 89 12.99 -7.98 7.70
N ASP A 90 11.76 -7.73 7.20
CA ASP A 90 10.86 -8.80 6.75
C ASP A 90 11.32 -9.47 5.44
N GLY A 91 11.92 -8.70 4.53
CA GLY A 91 12.50 -9.19 3.28
C GLY A 91 13.95 -9.68 3.41
N GLU A 92 14.69 -9.21 4.42
CA GLU A 92 16.10 -9.55 4.70
C GLU A 92 16.28 -10.09 6.12
N LYS A 93 15.83 -11.32 6.39
CA LYS A 93 15.76 -11.89 7.75
C LYS A 93 17.06 -11.91 8.56
N LYS A 94 18.22 -11.82 7.91
CA LYS A 94 19.53 -11.77 8.58
C LYS A 94 19.94 -10.36 8.98
N ARG A 95 19.27 -9.34 8.42
CA ARG A 95 19.54 -7.95 8.69
C ARG A 95 18.71 -7.50 9.88
N THR A 96 19.39 -6.87 10.82
CA THR A 96 18.77 -6.25 11.98
C THR A 96 19.15 -4.77 12.04
N LEU A 97 18.29 -3.97 12.67
CA LEU A 97 18.55 -2.58 13.01
C LEU A 97 18.16 -2.35 14.45
N GLU A 98 19.06 -1.75 15.22
CA GLU A 98 18.76 -1.28 16.57
C GLU A 98 18.19 0.14 16.49
N VAL A 99 17.07 0.36 17.17
CA VAL A 99 16.35 1.64 17.16
C VAL A 99 17.11 2.66 18.00
N LYS A 100 17.69 3.64 17.31
CA LYS A 100 18.35 4.80 17.92
C LYS A 100 17.38 5.96 18.10
N GLN A 101 17.76 6.95 18.91
CA GLN A 101 16.92 8.11 19.23
C GLN A 101 16.41 8.84 17.98
N ASP A 102 17.28 9.08 16.99
CA ASP A 102 16.89 9.79 15.76
C ASP A 102 15.78 9.06 14.99
N LEU A 103 15.87 7.72 14.93
CA LEU A 103 14.85 6.91 14.27
C LEU A 103 13.56 6.83 15.10
N PHE A 104 13.69 6.71 16.42
CA PHE A 104 12.57 6.69 17.35
C PHE A 104 11.74 7.99 17.27
N ASN A 105 12.40 9.14 17.10
CA ASN A 105 11.72 10.43 16.99
C ASN A 105 10.83 10.52 15.73
N MET A 106 11.12 9.74 14.68
CA MET A 106 10.30 9.66 13.47
C MET A 106 9.07 8.75 13.62
N PHE A 107 8.96 7.99 14.72
CA PHE A 107 7.81 7.10 14.94
C PHE A 107 6.62 7.89 15.46
N ILE A 108 5.41 7.50 15.03
CA ILE A 108 4.18 8.09 15.52
C ILE A 108 4.02 7.82 17.02
N LYS A 109 3.56 8.84 17.76
CA LYS A 109 3.51 8.81 19.23
C LYS A 109 2.43 7.88 19.77
N LYS A 110 1.28 7.82 19.09
CA LYS A 110 0.12 7.00 19.47
C LYS A 110 -0.36 6.22 18.27
N HIS A 111 -1.09 5.14 18.52
CA HIS A 111 -1.74 4.39 17.46
C HIS A 111 -2.70 5.31 16.67
N PRO A 112 -2.60 5.36 15.33
CA PRO A 112 -3.27 6.39 14.53
C PRO A 112 -4.79 6.21 14.52
N PHE A 113 -5.29 5.04 14.91
CA PHE A 113 -6.72 4.70 14.84
C PHE A 113 -7.44 4.66 16.18
N SER A 114 -6.80 4.96 17.32
CA SER A 114 -7.46 5.13 18.64
C SER A 114 -8.54 4.09 19.01
N ASN A 115 -8.33 2.81 18.71
CA ASN A 115 -9.28 1.69 18.89
C ASN A 115 -10.61 1.83 18.12
N LYS A 116 -10.67 2.72 17.13
CA LYS A 116 -11.84 2.92 16.29
C LYS A 116 -11.95 1.79 15.27
N ILE A 117 -13.14 1.23 15.18
CA ILE A 117 -13.56 0.33 14.11
C ILE A 117 -14.56 1.12 13.26
N TRP A 118 -14.38 1.10 11.96
CA TRP A 118 -15.26 1.75 11.00
C TRP A 118 -16.22 0.72 10.37
N ASP A 119 -17.45 1.15 10.14
CA ASP A 119 -18.52 0.27 9.62
C ASP A 119 -18.31 -0.05 8.14
N THR A 120 -17.90 0.96 7.37
CA THR A 120 -17.67 0.83 5.93
C THR A 120 -16.25 1.24 5.55
N CYS A 121 -15.60 0.39 4.75
CA CYS A 121 -14.26 0.65 4.26
C CYS A 121 -14.12 0.31 2.79
N SER A 122 -13.46 1.19 2.06
CA SER A 122 -13.08 0.97 0.67
C SER A 122 -11.57 0.80 0.57
N VAL A 123 -11.14 -0.32 0.00
CA VAL A 123 -9.74 -0.58 -0.29
C VAL A 123 -9.54 -0.56 -1.80
N VAL A 124 -8.86 0.48 -2.30
CA VAL A 124 -8.84 0.82 -3.72
C VAL A 124 -7.49 0.47 -4.32
N GLY A 125 -7.49 -0.47 -5.26
CA GLY A 125 -6.31 -0.84 -6.03
C GLY A 125 -6.15 -0.04 -7.31
N ASN A 126 -4.99 -0.17 -7.95
CA ASN A 126 -4.62 0.62 -9.14
C ASN A 126 -4.90 -0.14 -10.44
N SER A 127 -5.95 -0.97 -10.45
CA SER A 127 -6.31 -1.77 -11.62
C SER A 127 -7.05 -0.92 -12.65
N GLY A 128 -6.76 -1.16 -13.93
CA GLY A 128 -7.44 -0.49 -15.04
C GLY A 128 -8.94 -0.74 -15.10
N ILE A 129 -9.46 -1.76 -14.38
CA ILE A 129 -10.90 -2.05 -14.27
C ILE A 129 -11.71 -0.88 -13.68
N LEU A 130 -11.07 0.01 -12.92
CA LEU A 130 -11.74 1.19 -12.38
C LEU A 130 -11.97 2.28 -13.44
N SER A 131 -11.27 2.24 -14.58
CA SER A 131 -11.42 3.26 -15.62
C SER A 131 -12.83 3.25 -16.19
N ASP A 132 -13.46 4.42 -16.27
CA ASP A 132 -14.84 4.63 -16.73
C ASP A 132 -15.90 3.84 -15.92
N SER A 133 -15.57 3.38 -14.71
CA SER A 133 -16.48 2.63 -13.84
C SER A 133 -17.52 3.52 -13.15
N GLY A 134 -17.22 4.82 -12.97
CA GLY A 134 -18.06 5.71 -12.17
C GLY A 134 -18.10 5.36 -10.67
N CYS A 135 -17.22 4.50 -10.17
CA CYS A 135 -17.21 4.04 -8.78
C CYS A 135 -16.81 5.12 -7.75
N GLY A 136 -16.34 6.30 -8.18
CA GLY A 136 -15.71 7.27 -7.28
C GLY A 136 -16.60 7.73 -6.14
N LYS A 137 -17.89 8.02 -6.40
CA LYS A 137 -18.85 8.39 -5.34
C LYS A 137 -19.10 7.26 -4.34
N MET A 138 -19.16 6.00 -4.81
CA MET A 138 -19.36 4.84 -3.94
C MET A 138 -18.13 4.61 -3.06
N ILE A 139 -16.93 4.77 -3.61
CA ILE A 139 -15.68 4.69 -2.86
C ILE A 139 -15.64 5.77 -1.77
N ASP A 140 -15.94 7.03 -2.13
CA ASP A 140 -15.87 8.16 -1.19
C ASP A 140 -16.96 8.11 -0.11
N SER A 141 -18.01 7.32 -0.30
CA SER A 141 -19.07 7.11 0.68
C SER A 141 -18.64 6.25 1.88
N ALA A 142 -17.58 5.47 1.75
CA ALA A 142 -17.07 4.65 2.84
C ALA A 142 -16.46 5.53 3.95
N ASP A 143 -16.58 5.11 5.20
CA ASP A 143 -16.06 5.87 6.34
C ASP A 143 -14.53 5.97 6.33
N PHE A 144 -13.86 4.93 5.83
CA PHE A 144 -12.40 4.86 5.72
C PHE A 144 -11.95 4.36 4.35
N VAL A 145 -11.07 5.12 3.69
CA VAL A 145 -10.55 4.79 2.36
C VAL A 145 -9.05 4.52 2.39
N VAL A 146 -8.68 3.31 1.96
CA VAL A 146 -7.30 2.85 1.82
C VAL A 146 -6.90 2.85 0.35
N ARG A 147 -5.75 3.44 0.04
CA ARG A 147 -5.17 3.49 -1.31
C ARG A 147 -3.77 2.92 -1.34
N CYS A 148 -3.36 2.41 -2.51
CA CYS A 148 -2.09 1.70 -2.65
C CYS A 148 -1.12 2.43 -3.59
N ASN A 149 0.12 2.63 -3.13
CA ASN A 149 1.24 3.14 -3.94
C ASN A 149 1.04 4.52 -4.57
N LEU A 150 0.47 5.48 -3.82
CA LEU A 150 0.25 6.86 -4.26
C LEU A 150 -0.36 6.96 -5.68
N PRO A 151 -1.57 6.43 -5.91
CA PRO A 151 -2.21 6.52 -7.22
C PRO A 151 -2.67 7.96 -7.49
N PRO A 152 -2.64 8.42 -8.74
CA PRO A 152 -3.26 9.70 -9.09
C PRO A 152 -4.77 9.64 -8.83
N LEU A 153 -5.30 10.67 -8.19
CA LEU A 153 -6.72 10.86 -7.90
C LEU A 153 -7.32 12.01 -8.72
N ASP A 154 -6.46 12.94 -9.14
CA ASP A 154 -6.81 14.13 -9.91
C ASP A 154 -6.85 13.87 -11.42
N ASN A 155 -6.89 14.94 -12.24
CA ASN A 155 -6.75 14.87 -13.70
C ASN A 155 -7.79 13.97 -14.39
N GLY A 156 -9.02 13.94 -13.87
CA GLY A 156 -10.16 13.25 -14.45
C GLY A 156 -10.38 11.82 -13.93
N TYR A 157 -9.55 11.32 -13.00
CA TYR A 157 -9.77 10.02 -12.37
C TYR A 157 -10.82 10.07 -11.24
N GLU A 158 -11.17 11.25 -10.73
CA GLU A 158 -12.03 11.47 -9.55
C GLU A 158 -13.38 10.75 -9.68
N LYS A 159 -13.98 10.77 -10.88
CA LYS A 159 -15.26 10.12 -11.16
C LYS A 159 -15.21 8.61 -10.94
N ASP A 160 -14.06 8.01 -11.18
CA ASP A 160 -13.87 6.57 -11.21
C ASP A 160 -13.28 6.04 -9.91
N VAL A 161 -12.34 6.78 -9.32
CA VAL A 161 -11.58 6.33 -8.15
C VAL A 161 -11.87 7.12 -6.87
N GLY A 162 -12.61 8.22 -6.95
CA GLY A 162 -12.89 9.10 -5.82
C GLY A 162 -11.66 9.88 -5.36
N THR A 163 -11.85 10.76 -4.37
CA THR A 163 -10.80 11.64 -3.83
C THR A 163 -10.52 11.40 -2.35
N LYS A 164 -11.47 10.81 -1.61
CA LYS A 164 -11.31 10.52 -0.18
C LYS A 164 -10.16 9.55 0.02
N THR A 165 -9.29 9.88 0.96
CA THR A 165 -8.16 9.04 1.37
C THR A 165 -7.99 9.22 2.87
N ASN A 166 -7.78 8.12 3.58
CA ASN A 166 -7.44 8.12 5.00
C ASN A 166 -6.09 7.46 5.24
N LEU A 167 -5.78 6.42 4.45
CA LEU A 167 -4.49 5.74 4.45
C LEU A 167 -4.03 5.53 3.02
N VAL A 168 -2.77 5.86 2.74
CA VAL A 168 -2.13 5.54 1.47
C VAL A 168 -0.77 4.92 1.71
N THR A 169 -0.40 3.94 0.89
CA THR A 169 0.91 3.30 0.97
C THR A 169 1.85 3.81 -0.11
N ALA A 170 3.16 3.68 0.11
CA ALA A 170 4.16 3.96 -0.92
C ALA A 170 5.23 2.87 -0.96
N ASN A 171 5.27 2.08 -2.04
CA ASN A 171 6.36 1.14 -2.28
C ASN A 171 7.61 1.85 -2.82
N LEU A 172 8.79 1.39 -2.39
CA LEU A 172 10.08 1.91 -2.83
C LEU A 172 10.27 1.91 -4.36
N SER A 173 9.75 0.91 -5.06
CA SER A 173 9.85 0.83 -6.53
C SER A 173 9.17 2.02 -7.23
N MET A 174 8.08 2.54 -6.67
CA MET A 174 7.40 3.74 -7.17
C MET A 174 8.22 4.99 -6.85
N LEU A 175 8.75 5.11 -5.61
CA LEU A 175 9.63 6.21 -5.22
C LEU A 175 10.89 6.30 -6.09
N LEU A 176 11.47 5.15 -6.44
CA LEU A 176 12.60 5.08 -7.35
C LEU A 176 12.22 5.53 -8.76
N LYS A 177 11.19 4.93 -9.36
CA LYS A 177 10.81 5.17 -10.76
C LYS A 177 10.32 6.59 -11.02
N LYS A 178 9.55 7.17 -10.09
CA LYS A 178 8.89 8.47 -10.28
C LYS A 178 9.67 9.64 -9.68
N PHE A 179 10.40 9.40 -8.59
CA PHE A 179 11.01 10.48 -7.80
C PHE A 179 12.52 10.29 -7.55
N GLY A 180 13.16 9.32 -8.21
CA GLY A 180 14.60 9.08 -8.08
C GLY A 180 15.03 8.87 -6.63
N VAL A 181 14.19 8.17 -5.86
CA VAL A 181 14.30 7.94 -4.40
C VAL A 181 14.50 9.21 -3.57
N LEU A 182 14.14 10.39 -4.08
CA LEU A 182 14.36 11.69 -3.43
C LEU A 182 15.86 12.01 -3.21
N MET A 183 16.75 11.61 -4.14
CA MET A 183 18.13 12.13 -4.16
C MET A 183 18.22 13.56 -4.71
N GLY A 184 17.23 14.00 -5.48
CA GLY A 184 17.20 15.31 -6.15
C GLY A 184 16.14 16.25 -5.57
N ARG A 185 15.51 17.04 -6.45
CA ARG A 185 14.44 17.98 -6.09
C ARG A 185 13.24 17.23 -5.47
N ARG A 186 12.81 17.68 -4.29
CA ARG A 186 11.71 17.08 -3.51
C ARG A 186 10.33 17.66 -3.84
N HIS A 187 10.27 18.87 -4.41
CA HIS A 187 9.01 19.53 -4.79
C HIS A 187 8.06 18.64 -5.61
N PRO A 188 8.49 17.95 -6.69
CA PRO A 188 7.57 17.13 -7.48
C PRO A 188 6.94 15.97 -6.68
N PHE A 189 7.67 15.45 -5.68
CA PHE A 189 7.14 14.44 -4.79
C PHE A 189 6.08 15.04 -3.87
N ILE A 190 6.39 16.13 -3.17
CA ILE A 190 5.48 16.80 -2.24
C ILE A 190 4.23 17.33 -2.95
N ASP A 191 4.37 17.91 -4.14
CA ASP A 191 3.24 18.37 -4.94
C ASP A 191 2.28 17.21 -5.28
N SER A 192 2.83 16.03 -5.56
CA SER A 192 2.02 14.83 -5.79
C SER A 192 1.31 14.29 -4.54
N LEU A 193 1.74 14.68 -3.34
CA LEU A 193 1.10 14.27 -2.08
C LEU A 193 -0.09 15.14 -1.71
N ARG A 194 -0.20 16.37 -2.23
CA ARG A 194 -1.25 17.34 -1.86
C ARG A 194 -2.65 16.77 -1.98
N GLN A 195 -2.89 15.92 -2.98
CA GLN A 195 -4.18 15.26 -3.23
C GLN A 195 -4.65 14.33 -2.10
N TYR A 196 -3.76 13.92 -1.19
CA TYR A 196 -4.12 13.04 -0.07
C TYR A 196 -4.45 13.82 1.22
N GLY A 197 -4.27 15.14 1.26
CA GLY A 197 -4.56 15.95 2.44
C GLY A 197 -3.89 15.42 3.71
N SER A 198 -4.61 15.42 4.84
CA SER A 198 -4.11 14.92 6.13
C SER A 198 -4.23 13.39 6.28
N SER A 199 -3.86 12.64 5.24
CA SER A 199 -3.87 11.16 5.27
C SER A 199 -2.64 10.58 5.96
N LEU A 200 -2.77 9.35 6.46
CA LEU A 200 -1.65 8.55 6.91
C LEU A 200 -0.90 7.96 5.71
N LEU A 201 0.41 8.20 5.62
CA LEU A 201 1.31 7.63 4.62
C LEU A 201 2.09 6.46 5.21
N LEU A 202 1.73 5.22 4.84
CA LEU A 202 2.34 4.02 5.39
C LEU A 202 3.49 3.50 4.51
N LEU A 203 4.69 3.47 5.08
CA LEU A 203 5.96 3.24 4.40
C LEU A 203 6.60 1.90 4.83
N PRO A 204 7.13 1.10 3.89
CA PRO A 204 7.82 -0.15 4.17
C PRO A 204 9.31 0.06 4.48
N ALA A 205 9.63 0.88 5.48
CA ALA A 205 11.01 1.26 5.81
C ALA A 205 11.89 0.04 6.15
N PHE A 206 11.33 -0.96 6.82
CA PHE A 206 12.06 -2.12 7.33
C PHE A 206 11.86 -3.39 6.50
N ALA A 207 11.43 -3.25 5.24
CA ALA A 207 11.30 -4.41 4.35
C ALA A 207 12.64 -4.89 3.80
N PHE A 208 13.46 -3.96 3.32
CA PHE A 208 14.81 -4.20 2.82
C PHE A 208 15.74 -3.12 3.31
N GLY A 209 17.03 -3.42 3.44
CA GLY A 209 18.00 -2.50 4.02
C GLY A 209 18.11 -1.14 3.33
N GLY A 210 17.89 -1.12 2.02
CA GLY A 210 17.88 0.11 1.23
C GLY A 210 16.63 0.98 1.43
N ASN A 211 15.54 0.43 1.98
CA ASN A 211 14.29 1.16 2.15
C ASN A 211 14.37 2.19 3.27
N THR A 212 15.07 1.90 4.36
CA THR A 212 15.12 2.76 5.56
C THR A 212 15.56 4.18 5.20
N ALA A 213 16.71 4.31 4.54
CA ALA A 213 17.26 5.62 4.16
C ALA A 213 16.37 6.38 3.15
N VAL A 214 15.58 5.67 2.35
CA VAL A 214 14.66 6.30 1.40
C VAL A 214 13.40 6.79 2.13
N CYS A 215 12.87 5.98 3.04
CA CYS A 215 11.70 6.34 3.84
C CYS A 215 12.03 7.50 4.81
N GLN A 216 13.24 7.55 5.38
CA GLN A 216 13.71 8.69 6.15
C GLN A 216 13.71 9.98 5.32
N ARG A 217 14.18 9.93 4.06
CA ARG A 217 14.11 11.10 3.15
C ARG A 217 12.68 11.51 2.82
N VAL A 218 11.74 10.57 2.78
CA VAL A 218 10.31 10.89 2.64
C VAL A 218 9.81 11.64 3.87
N VAL A 219 10.15 11.20 5.09
CA VAL A 219 9.79 11.90 6.33
C VAL A 219 10.36 13.32 6.33
N TYR A 220 11.67 13.47 6.10
CA TYR A 220 12.30 14.79 6.06
C TYR A 220 11.68 15.69 5.00
N ALA A 221 11.33 15.15 3.82
CA ALA A 221 10.65 15.93 2.80
C ALA A 221 9.24 16.39 3.24
N ILE A 222 8.52 15.58 4.00
CA ILE A 222 7.20 15.96 4.52
C ILE A 222 7.35 17.05 5.59
N GLU A 223 8.33 16.91 6.47
CA GLU A 223 8.65 17.88 7.53
C GLU A 223 9.15 19.22 6.96
N ASP A 224 10.17 19.19 6.09
CA ASP A 224 10.79 20.37 5.45
C ASP A 224 9.77 21.25 4.71
N PHE A 225 8.70 20.64 4.19
CA PHE A 225 7.67 21.30 3.39
C PHE A 225 6.36 21.51 4.15
N GLU A 226 6.32 21.20 5.45
CA GLU A 226 5.14 21.35 6.31
C GLU A 226 3.89 20.68 5.73
N SER A 227 4.09 19.52 5.09
CA SER A 227 2.99 18.78 4.47
C SER A 227 2.08 18.17 5.55
N PRO A 228 0.74 18.22 5.38
CA PRO A 228 -0.20 17.72 6.38
C PRO A 228 -0.30 16.19 6.45
N LEU A 229 0.35 15.46 5.54
CA LEU A 229 0.40 13.99 5.59
C LEU A 229 1.18 13.53 6.82
N GLU A 230 0.70 12.47 7.44
CA GLU A 230 1.35 11.86 8.59
C GLU A 230 2.11 10.60 8.14
N PRO A 231 3.46 10.61 8.11
CA PRO A 231 4.22 9.42 7.75
C PRO A 231 4.23 8.40 8.90
N ALA A 232 4.11 7.13 8.55
CA ALA A 232 4.21 6.01 9.48
C ALA A 232 4.91 4.82 8.83
N PHE A 233 5.42 3.89 9.64
CA PHE A 233 6.15 2.73 9.14
C PHE A 233 5.42 1.43 9.45
N PHE A 234 5.42 0.51 8.49
CA PHE A 234 5.03 -0.87 8.77
C PHE A 234 5.96 -1.50 9.80
N ASN A 235 5.40 -2.24 10.75
CA ASN A 235 6.18 -3.10 11.62
C ASN A 235 6.58 -4.37 10.85
N PRO A 236 7.89 -4.66 10.73
CA PRO A 236 8.35 -5.82 9.98
C PRO A 236 7.97 -7.16 10.65
N GLN A 237 7.79 -7.19 11.98
CA GLN A 237 7.36 -8.40 12.67
C GLN A 237 5.91 -8.75 12.32
N TYR A 238 5.03 -7.74 12.26
CA TYR A 238 3.66 -7.92 11.79
C TYR A 238 3.63 -8.47 10.35
N LEU A 239 4.42 -7.89 9.44
CA LEU A 239 4.47 -8.36 8.04
C LEU A 239 4.98 -9.81 7.93
N GLN A 240 5.91 -10.22 8.79
CA GLN A 240 6.36 -11.61 8.87
C GLN A 240 5.24 -12.55 9.34
N ASN A 241 4.53 -12.20 10.42
CA ASN A 241 3.40 -12.97 10.94
C ASN A 241 2.29 -13.09 9.89
N LEU A 242 2.01 -11.99 9.20
CA LEU A 242 1.06 -11.92 8.11
C LEU A 242 1.44 -12.86 6.97
N SER A 243 2.71 -12.85 6.54
CA SER A 243 3.19 -13.77 5.51
C SER A 243 3.06 -15.23 5.95
N GLN A 244 3.21 -15.55 7.23
CA GLN A 244 3.02 -16.91 7.75
C GLN A 244 1.55 -17.32 7.75
N PHE A 245 0.65 -16.44 8.22
CA PHE A 245 -0.79 -16.67 8.20
C PHE A 245 -1.28 -17.01 6.79
N TRP A 246 -0.91 -16.22 5.80
CA TRP A 246 -1.37 -16.47 4.43
C TRP A 246 -0.76 -17.73 3.80
N ARG A 247 0.47 -18.10 4.18
CA ARG A 247 1.05 -19.39 3.79
C ARG A 247 0.26 -20.56 4.36
N SER A 248 -0.23 -20.46 5.60
CA SER A 248 -1.10 -21.50 6.15
C SER A 248 -2.46 -21.56 5.46
N GLN A 249 -2.91 -20.46 4.84
CA GLN A 249 -4.09 -20.41 3.96
C GLN A 249 -3.80 -20.88 2.51
N GLY A 250 -2.61 -21.42 2.23
CA GLY A 250 -2.26 -21.98 0.93
C GLY A 250 -1.64 -21.01 -0.08
N LEU A 251 -1.37 -19.74 0.29
CA LEU A 251 -0.64 -18.81 -0.57
C LEU A 251 0.85 -19.15 -0.61
N LYS A 252 1.28 -19.76 -1.72
CA LYS A 252 2.65 -20.31 -1.90
C LYS A 252 3.72 -19.25 -2.19
N LYS A 253 3.35 -18.07 -2.71
CA LYS A 253 4.33 -17.02 -3.04
C LYS A 253 4.58 -16.13 -1.82
N LEU A 254 5.85 -15.80 -1.58
CA LEU A 254 6.24 -14.87 -0.51
C LEU A 254 5.47 -13.55 -0.70
N LEU A 255 4.68 -13.22 0.32
CA LEU A 255 3.97 -11.96 0.45
C LEU A 255 4.95 -10.86 0.81
N LEU A 256 5.90 -10.61 -0.07
CA LEU A 256 6.60 -9.34 -0.02
C LEU A 256 5.60 -8.25 -0.40
N LEU A 257 5.76 -7.07 0.18
CA LEU A 257 5.13 -5.79 -0.17
C LEU A 257 5.20 -5.41 -1.67
N PHE A 258 5.79 -6.26 -2.52
CA PHE A 258 5.80 -6.18 -3.97
C PHE A 258 4.47 -6.53 -4.63
N TRP A 259 3.50 -7.15 -3.92
CA TRP A 259 2.14 -7.32 -4.46
C TRP A 259 1.16 -6.40 -3.72
N PRO A 260 0.78 -5.24 -4.33
CA PRO A 260 -0.27 -4.35 -3.78
C PRO A 260 -1.56 -5.14 -3.48
N GLY A 261 -1.80 -6.14 -4.33
CA GLY A 261 -2.81 -7.21 -4.31
C GLY A 261 -3.19 -7.79 -2.95
N LEU A 262 -2.20 -8.07 -2.11
CA LEU A 262 -2.43 -8.79 -0.85
C LEU A 262 -2.25 -7.91 0.38
N LEU A 263 -1.69 -6.71 0.23
CA LEU A 263 -1.88 -5.65 1.20
C LEU A 263 -3.38 -5.26 1.29
N PHE A 264 -4.14 -5.44 0.19
CA PHE A 264 -5.57 -5.14 0.09
C PHE A 264 -6.47 -5.85 1.10
N VAL A 265 -6.15 -7.08 1.50
CA VAL A 265 -6.99 -7.82 2.47
C VAL A 265 -6.61 -7.52 3.92
N ASN A 266 -5.37 -7.10 4.14
CA ASN A 266 -4.79 -6.97 5.49
C ASN A 266 -4.89 -5.54 6.04
N LEU A 267 -4.91 -4.53 5.18
CA LEU A 267 -5.24 -3.16 5.58
C LEU A 267 -6.70 -3.00 5.97
N LYS A 268 -7.56 -3.98 5.62
CA LYS A 268 -8.90 -4.03 6.19
C LYS A 268 -8.83 -4.25 7.70
N VAL A 269 -7.86 -5.00 8.23
CA VAL A 269 -7.77 -5.41 9.65
C VAL A 269 -7.43 -4.27 10.62
N LEU A 270 -6.85 -3.17 10.13
CA LEU A 270 -6.35 -2.08 10.98
C LEU A 270 -7.46 -1.08 11.38
N PRO A 271 -8.48 -0.86 10.52
CA PRO A 271 -9.64 -0.05 10.84
C PRO A 271 -11.01 -0.78 10.68
N CYS A 272 -11.06 -1.96 10.06
CA CYS A 272 -12.27 -2.66 9.61
C CYS A 272 -12.08 -4.19 9.59
#